data_AF-A0A4W5QGD6-F1
#
_entry.id   AF-A0A4W5QGD6-F1
#
_cell.length_a   1.000
_cell.length_b   1.000
_cell.length_c   1.000
_cell.angle_alpha   90.00
_cell.angle_beta   90.00
_cell.angle_gamma   90.00
#
_symmetry.space_group_name_H-M   'P 1'
#
loop_
_entity.id
_entity.type
_entity.pdbx_description
1 polymer ?
#
loop_
_entity_poly.entity_id
_entity_poly.type
_entity_poly.pdbx_seq_one_letter_code
_entity_poly.pdbx_strand_id
1 'polypeptide(L)'
;AWNPSEESLRSLTRGAQQLIHRDLPWEPLEVAPPVALEVFSHSRCKQEEVEEKSAQSPKGTVMLYRCGDHVLMSGGPLVARTGLCAQYEVTAIHPLGEGEWGLHHRAQGLSLPLQLQAHHTVWRKLRSRAENLVEVPKGSANEAFLDTLTPPSSPEQTPPSTAQQ
;
A
#
# COMPACT_ATOMS: atom_id res chain seq x y z
N ALA A 1 -11.66 -18.36 18.90
CA ALA A 1 -11.27 -17.10 18.24
C ALA A 1 -10.15 -16.46 19.06
N TRP A 2 -9.02 -16.13 18.44
CA TRP A 2 -7.91 -15.45 19.11
C TRP A 2 -8.09 -13.93 18.95
N ASN A 3 -8.14 -13.22 20.07
CA ASN A 3 -8.18 -11.76 20.09
C ASN A 3 -6.81 -11.24 20.56
N PRO A 4 -6.12 -10.40 19.79
CA PRO A 4 -4.80 -9.92 20.18
C PRO A 4 -4.89 -9.04 21.42
N SER A 5 -3.96 -9.27 22.35
CA SER A 5 -3.79 -8.38 23.50
C SER A 5 -3.15 -7.06 23.10
N GLU A 6 -3.31 -6.02 23.93
CA GLU A 6 -2.64 -4.74 23.71
C GLU A 6 -1.11 -4.90 23.63
N GLU A 7 -0.53 -5.79 24.44
CA GLU A 7 0.90 -6.10 24.41
C GLU A 7 1.35 -6.71 23.07
N SER A 8 0.49 -7.50 22.43
CA SER A 8 0.74 -8.08 21.12
C SER A 8 0.79 -6.98 20.05
N LEU A 9 -0.14 -6.03 20.09
CA LEU A 9 -0.17 -4.88 19.19
C LEU A 9 1.03 -3.94 19.40
N ARG A 10 1.43 -3.71 20.66
CA ARG A 10 2.64 -2.96 21.00
C ARG A 10 3.89 -3.67 20.49
N SER A 11 3.94 -5.00 20.57
CA SER A 11 5.06 -5.80 20.05
C SER A 11 5.17 -5.71 18.53
N LEU A 12 4.04 -5.78 17.80
CA LEU A 12 4.01 -5.56 16.35
C LEU A 12 4.48 -4.15 15.98
N THR A 13 3.99 -3.15 16.72
CA THR A 13 4.39 -1.74 16.53
C THR A 13 5.89 -1.56 16.76
N ARG A 14 6.46 -2.19 17.79
CA ARG A 14 7.90 -2.16 18.05
C ARG A 14 8.70 -2.81 16.90
N GLY A 15 8.21 -3.92 16.35
CA GLY A 15 8.83 -4.55 15.18
C GLY A 15 8.85 -3.63 13.96
N ALA A 16 7.72 -2.95 13.69
CA ALA A 16 7.64 -1.96 12.61
C ALA A 16 8.60 -0.78 12.84
N GLN A 17 8.67 -0.26 14.07
CA GLN A 17 9.62 0.80 14.41
C GLN A 17 11.07 0.35 14.18
N GLN A 18 11.45 -0.88 14.54
CA GLN A 18 12.80 -1.37 14.26
C GLN A 18 13.10 -1.40 12.75
N LEU A 19 12.13 -1.77 11.91
CA LEU A 19 12.28 -1.76 10.46
C LEU A 19 12.41 -0.34 9.90
N ILE A 20 11.67 0.62 10.46
CA ILE A 20 11.76 2.04 10.14
C ILE A 20 13.15 2.58 10.48
N HIS A 21 13.68 2.27 11.67
CA HIS A 21 15.00 2.73 12.11
C HIS A 21 16.15 2.14 11.27
N ARG A 22 15.96 0.98 10.63
CA ARG A 22 16.94 0.40 9.69
C ARG A 22 17.02 1.15 8.36
N ASP A 23 16.00 1.96 8.04
CA ASP A 23 15.91 2.78 6.84
C ASP A 23 16.26 2.01 5.55
N LEU A 24 15.50 0.94 5.30
CA LEU A 24 15.70 0.06 4.15
C LEU A 24 15.04 0.66 2.89
N PRO A 25 15.69 0.57 1.72
CA PRO A 25 15.09 0.97 0.46
C PRO A 25 14.06 -0.05 -0.02
N TRP A 26 13.08 0.44 -0.79
CA TRP A 26 12.21 -0.41 -1.60
C TRP A 26 12.82 -0.58 -2.99
N GLU A 27 13.21 -1.81 -3.32
CA GLU A 27 13.82 -2.17 -4.60
C GLU A 27 12.75 -2.70 -5.56
N PRO A 28 12.46 -1.98 -6.66
CA PRO A 28 11.54 -2.47 -7.69
C PRO A 28 12.21 -3.55 -8.54
N LEU A 29 11.51 -4.66 -8.75
CA LEU A 29 11.98 -5.81 -9.53
C LEU A 29 10.92 -6.14 -10.59
N GLU A 30 11.24 -5.90 -11.86
CA GLU A 30 10.41 -6.34 -12.98
C GLU A 30 10.77 -7.78 -13.32
N VAL A 31 9.81 -8.70 -13.16
CA VAL A 31 10.05 -10.14 -13.31
C VAL A 31 9.01 -10.79 -14.22
N ALA A 32 9.38 -11.94 -14.79
CA ALA A 32 8.44 -12.78 -15.53
C ALA A 32 7.44 -13.45 -14.56
N PRO A 33 6.17 -13.65 -14.96
CA PRO A 33 5.15 -14.27 -14.11
C PRO A 33 5.54 -15.61 -13.49
N PRO A 34 6.20 -16.56 -14.20
CA PRO A 34 6.63 -17.82 -13.60
C PRO A 34 7.56 -17.65 -12.39
N VAL A 35 8.45 -16.65 -12.43
CA VAL A 35 9.38 -16.35 -11.33
C VAL A 35 8.62 -15.79 -10.13
N ALA A 36 7.64 -14.90 -10.38
CA ALA A 36 6.80 -14.36 -9.31
C ALA A 36 5.96 -15.47 -8.64
N LEU A 37 5.42 -16.42 -9.42
CA LEU A 37 4.69 -17.58 -8.90
C LEU A 37 5.57 -18.49 -8.04
N GLU A 38 6.85 -18.65 -8.38
CA GLU A 38 7.82 -19.39 -7.59
C GLU A 38 8.11 -18.69 -6.25
N VAL A 39 8.35 -17.37 -6.28
CA VAL A 39 8.56 -16.54 -5.07
C VAL A 39 7.38 -16.64 -4.10
N PHE A 40 6.15 -16.65 -4.62
CA PHE A 40 4.93 -16.75 -3.83
C PHE A 40 4.34 -18.16 -3.73
N SER A 41 5.13 -19.19 -4.00
CA SER A 41 4.72 -20.62 -3.94
C SER A 41 4.10 -21.05 -2.61
N HIS A 42 4.42 -20.34 -1.52
CA HIS A 42 3.90 -20.57 -0.18
C HIS A 42 2.50 -19.99 0.08
N SER A 43 1.96 -19.15 -0.81
CA SER A 43 0.71 -18.42 -0.60
C SER A 43 -0.17 -18.40 -1.84
N ARG A 44 -1.26 -19.18 -1.81
CA ARG A 44 -2.24 -19.26 -2.91
C ARG A 44 -2.86 -17.90 -3.25
N CYS A 45 -3.25 -17.13 -2.24
CA CYS A 45 -3.83 -15.79 -2.43
C CYS A 45 -2.88 -14.85 -3.20
N LYS A 46 -1.57 -14.92 -2.95
CA LYS A 46 -0.59 -14.13 -3.70
C LYS A 46 -0.36 -14.67 -5.11
N GLN A 47 -0.46 -15.98 -5.33
CA GLN A 47 -0.38 -16.57 -6.68
C GLN A 47 -1.54 -16.10 -7.56
N GLU A 48 -2.76 -16.06 -7.02
CA GLU A 48 -3.92 -15.51 -7.73
C GLU A 48 -3.72 -14.01 -8.06
N GLU A 49 -3.15 -13.23 -7.14
CA GLU A 49 -2.81 -11.82 -7.40
C GLU A 49 -1.76 -11.69 -8.54
N VAL A 50 -0.77 -12.59 -8.60
CA VAL A 50 0.23 -12.63 -9.70
C VAL A 50 -0.47 -12.92 -11.03
N GLU A 51 -1.35 -13.90 -11.07
CA GLU A 51 -2.08 -14.27 -12.28
C GLU A 51 -2.94 -13.10 -12.78
N GLU A 52 -3.72 -12.48 -11.89
CA GLU A 52 -4.56 -11.33 -12.22
C GLU A 52 -3.74 -10.16 -12.76
N LYS A 53 -2.66 -9.75 -12.06
CA LYS A 53 -1.81 -8.64 -12.52
C LYS A 53 -1.06 -8.96 -13.80
N SER A 54 -0.67 -10.23 -14.00
CA SER A 54 0.00 -10.65 -15.23
C SER A 54 -0.94 -10.56 -16.43
N ALA A 55 -2.22 -10.91 -16.27
CA ALA A 55 -3.22 -10.83 -17.32
C ALA A 55 -3.56 -9.38 -17.71
N GLN A 56 -3.50 -8.45 -16.74
CA GLN A 56 -3.72 -7.02 -16.98
C GLN A 56 -2.48 -6.29 -17.54
N SER A 57 -1.30 -6.89 -17.46
CA SER A 57 -0.04 -6.25 -17.85
C SER A 57 0.20 -6.34 -19.37
N PRO A 58 0.23 -5.21 -20.10
CA PRO A 58 0.48 -5.22 -21.54
C PRO A 58 1.92 -5.64 -21.90
N LYS A 59 2.86 -5.54 -20.95
CA LYS A 59 4.27 -5.93 -21.14
C LYS A 59 4.52 -7.41 -20.84
N GLY A 60 3.55 -8.12 -20.28
CA GLY A 60 3.70 -9.52 -19.85
C GLY A 60 4.64 -9.73 -18.66
N THR A 61 4.98 -8.66 -17.94
CA THR A 61 5.83 -8.67 -16.74
C THR A 61 5.05 -8.24 -15.50
N VAL A 62 5.51 -8.66 -14.33
CA VAL A 62 4.93 -8.30 -13.03
C VAL A 62 5.97 -7.54 -12.22
N MET A 63 5.54 -6.45 -11.58
CA MET A 63 6.39 -5.64 -10.70
C MET A 63 6.31 -6.15 -9.26
N LEU A 64 7.45 -6.59 -8.73
CA LEU A 64 7.65 -6.91 -7.32
C LEU A 64 8.42 -5.78 -6.63
N TYR A 65 8.25 -5.67 -5.32
CA TYR A 65 9.02 -4.75 -4.48
C TYR A 65 9.68 -5.53 -3.35
N ARG A 66 11.00 -5.41 -3.25
CA ARG A 66 11.79 -6.01 -2.18
C ARG A 66 12.17 -4.95 -1.15
N CYS A 67 12.00 -5.28 0.13
CA CYS A 67 12.51 -4.50 1.26
C CYS A 67 13.23 -5.45 2.21
N GLY A 68 14.57 -5.43 2.17
CA GLY A 68 15.40 -6.39 2.91
C GLY A 68 15.11 -7.83 2.45
N ASP A 69 14.61 -8.66 3.36
CA ASP A 69 14.30 -10.06 3.09
C ASP A 69 12.82 -10.29 2.74
N HIS A 70 12.02 -9.22 2.69
CA HIS A 70 10.60 -9.31 2.36
C HIS A 70 10.35 -8.89 0.91
N VAL A 71 9.50 -9.64 0.22
CA VAL A 71 9.04 -9.34 -1.15
C VAL A 71 7.51 -9.25 -1.15
N LEU A 72 7.00 -8.21 -1.78
CA LEU A 72 5.57 -7.98 -1.94
C LEU A 72 5.22 -7.47 -3.34
N MET A 73 3.92 -7.50 -3.64
CA MET A 73 3.34 -6.87 -4.82
C MET A 73 2.52 -5.66 -4.39
N SER A 74 2.56 -4.57 -5.16
CA SER A 74 1.71 -3.40 -4.94
C SER A 74 0.93 -3.06 -6.20
N GLY A 75 -0.17 -2.32 -6.04
CA GLY A 75 -0.95 -1.77 -7.17
C GLY A 75 -0.45 -0.41 -7.67
N GLY A 76 0.60 0.14 -7.05
CA GLY A 76 1.07 1.50 -7.32
C GLY A 76 2.44 1.79 -6.70
N PRO A 77 2.99 2.99 -6.91
CA PRO A 77 4.32 3.36 -6.42
C PRO A 77 4.39 3.32 -4.89
N LEU A 78 5.54 2.93 -4.37
CA LEU A 78 5.82 2.89 -2.93
C LEU A 78 6.66 4.10 -2.49
N VAL A 79 6.67 4.36 -1.18
CA VAL A 79 7.64 5.29 -0.58
C VAL A 79 9.06 4.79 -0.83
N ALA A 80 10.02 5.70 -0.97
CA ALA A 80 11.38 5.32 -1.36
C ALA A 80 12.10 4.47 -0.30
N ARG A 81 11.89 4.78 0.99
CA ARG A 81 12.56 4.13 2.11
C ARG A 81 11.64 3.97 3.32
N THR A 82 11.90 2.97 4.15
CA THR A 82 11.13 2.73 5.38
C THR A 82 11.32 3.85 6.42
N GLY A 83 12.46 4.54 6.44
CA GLY A 83 12.74 5.64 7.38
C GLY A 83 11.94 6.92 7.11
N LEU A 84 11.24 7.02 5.97
CA LEU A 84 10.35 8.15 5.70
C LEU A 84 9.09 8.13 6.57
N CYS A 85 8.72 6.98 7.11
CA CYS A 85 7.69 6.85 8.14
C CYS A 85 8.29 7.22 9.50
N ALA A 86 7.71 8.18 10.23
CA ALA A 86 8.23 8.56 11.55
C ALA A 86 7.37 8.03 12.69
N GLN A 87 6.08 8.36 12.68
CA GLN A 87 5.14 7.81 13.65
C GLN A 87 4.43 6.63 13.00
N TYR A 88 4.44 5.46 13.63
CA TYR A 88 3.79 4.25 13.13
C TYR A 88 3.20 3.48 14.30
N GLU A 89 1.95 3.05 14.17
CA GLU A 89 1.26 2.30 15.22
C GLU A 89 0.22 1.33 14.64
N VAL A 90 0.25 0.09 15.10
CA VAL A 90 -0.80 -0.91 14.85
C VAL A 90 -1.86 -0.78 15.96
N THR A 91 -3.08 -0.40 15.59
CA THR A 91 -4.13 -0.01 16.54
C THR A 91 -5.09 -1.14 16.86
N ALA A 92 -5.47 -1.93 15.87
CA ALA A 92 -6.46 -2.98 16.04
C ALA A 92 -6.27 -4.11 15.02
N ILE A 93 -6.77 -5.31 15.37
CA ILE A 93 -6.90 -6.43 14.45
C ILE A 93 -8.33 -6.94 14.56
N HIS A 94 -9.08 -6.86 13.47
CA HIS A 94 -10.49 -7.23 13.44
C HIS A 94 -10.68 -8.56 12.72
N PRO A 95 -11.45 -9.52 13.28
CA PRO A 95 -11.87 -10.69 12.54
C PRO A 95 -12.90 -10.28 11.47
N LEU A 96 -12.69 -10.71 10.23
CA LEU A 96 -13.61 -10.49 9.11
C LEU A 96 -14.51 -11.71 8.83
N GLY A 97 -14.30 -12.82 9.54
CA GLY A 97 -15.00 -14.08 9.33
C GLY A 97 -14.25 -15.02 8.39
N GLU A 98 -14.91 -16.10 7.98
CA GLU A 98 -14.35 -17.09 7.06
C GLU A 98 -14.45 -16.60 5.61
N GLY A 99 -13.32 -16.61 4.90
CA GLY A 99 -13.23 -16.46 3.45
C GLY A 99 -12.86 -17.78 2.77
N GLU A 100 -12.67 -17.74 1.46
CA GLU A 100 -12.34 -18.92 0.64
C GLU A 100 -11.07 -19.64 1.10
N TRP A 101 -10.14 -18.91 1.72
CA TRP A 101 -8.86 -19.41 2.18
C TRP A 101 -8.72 -19.50 3.70
N GLY A 102 -9.84 -19.46 4.44
CA GLY A 102 -9.90 -19.63 5.89
C GLY A 102 -10.29 -18.37 6.66
N LEU A 103 -9.90 -18.27 7.93
CA LEU A 103 -10.31 -17.18 8.81
C LEU A 103 -9.53 -15.89 8.50
N HIS A 104 -10.25 -14.86 8.03
CA HIS A 104 -9.66 -13.58 7.66
C HIS A 104 -9.60 -12.64 8.86
N HIS A 105 -8.45 -11.98 9.01
CA HIS A 105 -8.26 -10.90 9.98
C HIS A 105 -7.69 -9.68 9.28
N ARG A 106 -8.15 -8.50 9.70
CA ARG A 106 -7.68 -7.22 9.21
C ARG A 106 -6.86 -6.53 10.28
N ALA A 107 -5.55 -6.44 10.06
CA ALA A 107 -4.71 -5.54 10.81
C ALA A 107 -4.92 -4.10 10.34
N GLN A 108 -5.11 -3.20 11.31
CA GLN A 108 -5.25 -1.77 11.07
C GLN A 108 -4.25 -1.00 11.92
N GLY A 109 -3.82 0.12 11.38
CA GLY A 109 -2.87 1.01 12.01
C GLY A 109 -2.88 2.37 11.34
N LEU A 110 -2.07 3.27 11.89
CA LEU A 110 -1.84 4.58 11.31
C LEU A 110 -0.35 4.88 11.26
N SER A 111 0.03 5.74 10.32
CA SER A 111 1.37 6.28 10.27
C SER A 111 1.38 7.72 9.79
N LEU A 112 2.42 8.46 10.16
CA LEU A 112 2.70 9.80 9.67
C LEU A 112 4.15 9.90 9.17
N PRO A 113 4.38 10.61 8.06
CA PRO A 113 5.72 10.80 7.51
C PRO A 113 6.56 11.70 8.41
N LEU A 114 7.88 11.63 8.26
CA LEU A 114 8.83 12.44 9.05
C LEU A 114 8.57 13.94 8.98
N GLN A 115 8.10 14.43 7.84
CA GLN A 115 7.80 15.83 7.59
C GLN A 115 6.50 16.31 8.28
N LEU A 116 5.63 15.40 8.72
CA LEU A 116 4.33 15.72 9.32
C LEU A 116 4.19 15.03 10.68
N GLN A 117 4.91 15.52 11.68
CA GLN A 117 4.78 15.00 13.05
C GLN A 117 3.56 15.60 13.75
N ALA A 118 2.72 14.74 14.30
CA ALA A 118 1.58 15.16 15.10
C ALA A 118 1.96 15.26 16.59
N HIS A 119 1.51 16.34 17.22
CA HIS A 119 1.55 16.48 18.68
C HIS A 119 0.78 15.33 19.36
N HIS A 120 1.21 14.91 20.55
CA HIS A 120 0.68 13.73 21.23
C HIS A 120 -0.85 13.75 21.42
N THR A 121 -1.45 14.93 21.65
CA THR A 121 -2.91 15.09 21.75
C THR A 121 -3.63 14.77 20.45
N VAL A 122 -3.07 15.21 19.32
CA VAL A 122 -3.61 14.93 17.98
C VAL A 122 -3.41 13.46 17.65
N TRP A 123 -2.22 12.92 17.91
CA TRP A 123 -1.92 11.51 17.72
C TRP A 123 -2.91 10.60 18.46
N ARG A 124 -3.23 10.92 19.72
CA ARG A 124 -4.22 10.16 20.50
C ARG A 124 -5.61 10.16 19.85
N LYS A 125 -6.05 11.28 19.28
CA LYS A 125 -7.32 11.36 18.56
C LYS A 125 -7.30 10.52 17.28
N LEU A 126 -6.22 10.59 16.50
CA LEU A 126 -6.05 9.79 15.28
C LEU A 126 -6.04 8.29 15.60
N ARG A 127 -5.35 7.90 16.67
CA ARG A 127 -5.32 6.52 17.18
C ARG A 127 -6.72 6.03 17.54
N SER A 128 -7.47 6.80 18.34
CA SER A 128 -8.83 6.42 18.74
C SER A 128 -9.76 6.24 17.53
N ARG A 129 -9.60 7.04 16.46
CA ARG A 129 -10.28 6.74 15.20
C ARG A 129 -9.81 5.39 14.67
N ALA A 130 -8.51 5.20 14.48
CA ALA A 130 -7.94 4.04 13.79
C ALA A 130 -8.18 2.68 14.46
N GLU A 131 -8.71 2.66 15.69
CA GLU A 131 -9.20 1.44 16.37
C GLU A 131 -10.54 0.93 15.81
N ASN A 132 -11.28 1.77 15.08
CA ASN A 132 -12.55 1.39 14.48
C ASN A 132 -12.34 0.77 13.10
N LEU A 133 -13.06 -0.34 12.84
CA LEU A 133 -13.03 -1.03 11.55
C LEU A 133 -13.43 -0.07 10.42
N VAL A 134 -12.62 -0.07 9.36
CA VAL A 134 -12.85 0.76 8.17
C VAL A 134 -13.32 -0.13 7.04
N GLU A 135 -14.60 -0.09 6.70
CA GLU A 135 -15.10 -0.83 5.54
C GLU A 135 -14.80 -0.05 4.25
N VAL A 136 -14.17 -0.72 3.29
CA VAL A 136 -13.96 -0.15 1.95
C VAL A 136 -15.06 -0.70 1.06
N PRO A 137 -15.93 0.15 0.47
CA PRO A 137 -16.94 -0.30 -0.47
C PRO A 137 -16.29 -1.05 -1.64
N LYS A 138 -16.82 -2.22 -1.99
CA LYS A 138 -16.26 -3.12 -3.02
C LYS A 138 -16.17 -2.52 -4.44
N GLY A 139 -16.67 -1.31 -4.67
CA GLY A 139 -16.70 -0.65 -5.97
C GLY A 139 -15.58 0.36 -6.26
N SER A 140 -14.68 0.66 -5.31
CA SER A 140 -13.70 1.77 -5.47
C SER A 140 -12.23 1.35 -5.56
N ALA A 141 -11.92 0.06 -5.47
CA ALA A 141 -10.54 -0.42 -5.48
C ALA A 141 -9.84 -0.23 -6.84
N ASN A 142 -10.61 -0.21 -7.94
CA ASN A 142 -10.05 -0.20 -9.30
C ASN A 142 -10.13 1.17 -10.02
N GLU A 143 -10.87 2.16 -9.51
CA GLU A 143 -11.08 3.43 -10.24
C GLU A 143 -10.37 4.64 -9.63
N ALA A 144 -10.03 4.63 -8.34
CA ALA A 144 -9.51 5.84 -7.68
C ALA A 144 -8.05 6.20 -7.99
N PHE A 145 -7.30 5.35 -8.71
CA PHE A 145 -5.87 5.57 -8.96
C PHE A 145 -5.53 6.02 -10.39
N LEU A 146 -6.48 6.02 -11.33
CA LEU A 146 -6.22 6.40 -12.72
C LEU A 146 -6.40 7.92 -12.99
N ASP A 147 -7.16 8.62 -12.14
CA ASP A 147 -7.63 9.98 -12.46
C ASP A 147 -6.70 11.13 -12.02
N THR A 148 -5.50 10.85 -11.49
CA THR A 148 -4.61 11.92 -10.98
C THR A 148 -3.28 12.09 -11.72
N LEU A 149 -3.06 11.39 -12.83
CA LEU A 149 -1.81 11.48 -13.60
C LEU A 149 -1.93 12.09 -15.01
N THR A 150 -3.06 12.72 -15.35
CA THR A 150 -3.15 13.50 -16.59
C THR A 150 -2.59 14.92 -16.34
N PRO A 151 -1.42 15.30 -16.88
CA PRO A 151 -1.01 16.70 -16.84
C PRO A 151 -2.00 17.54 -17.66
N PRO A 152 -2.35 18.77 -17.25
CA PRO A 152 -3.17 19.64 -18.09
C PRO A 152 -2.40 19.92 -19.38
N SER A 153 -2.97 19.49 -20.51
CA SER A 153 -2.49 19.84 -21.84
C SER A 153 -2.44 21.37 -21.97
N SER A 154 -1.28 21.88 -22.38
CA SER A 154 -0.96 23.30 -22.60
C SER A 154 -2.02 24.06 -23.42
N PRO A 155 -2.17 25.38 -23.21
CA PRO A 155 -3.18 26.18 -23.88
C PRO A 155 -2.93 26.29 -25.40
N GLU A 156 -4.04 26.18 -26.12
CA GLU A 156 -4.21 26.26 -27.57
C GLU A 156 -3.53 27.51 -28.16
N GLN A 157 -2.66 27.28 -29.16
CA GLN A 157 -2.03 28.34 -29.94
C GLN A 157 -3.06 28.95 -30.89
N THR A 158 -3.35 30.24 -30.70
CA THR A 158 -4.14 31.06 -31.63
C THR A 158 -3.39 31.21 -32.97
N PRO A 159 -3.99 30.88 -34.13
CA PRO A 159 -3.40 31.21 -35.42
C PRO A 159 -3.60 32.70 -35.79
N PRO A 160 -2.74 33.27 -36.66
CA PRO A 160 -2.60 34.72 -36.83
C PRO A 160 -3.69 35.36 -37.69
N SER A 161 -3.89 36.65 -37.42
CA SER A 161 -4.73 37.62 -38.11
C SER A 161 -4.50 37.67 -39.63
N THR A 162 -5.60 37.64 -40.39
CA THR A 162 -5.62 38.12 -41.78
C THR A 162 -6.33 39.47 -41.81
N ALA A 163 -5.61 40.49 -42.23
CA ALA A 163 -6.08 41.83 -42.53
C ALA A 163 -6.72 41.90 -43.93
N GLN A 164 -7.31 43.08 -44.23
CA GLN A 164 -7.87 43.58 -45.51
C GLN A 164 -9.38 43.32 -45.66
N GLN A 165 -10.24 44.29 -46.01
CA GLN A 165 -10.05 45.66 -46.49
C GLN A 165 -11.36 46.43 -46.24
#